data_AF-A0A820LCB9-F1
#
_entry.id   AF-A0A820LCB9-F1
#
_cell.length_a   1.000
_cell.length_b   1.000
_cell.length_c   1.000
_cell.angle_alpha   90.00
_cell.angle_beta   90.00
_cell.angle_gamma   90.00
#
_symmetry.space_group_name_H-M   'P 1'
#
loop_
_entity.id
_entity.type
_entity.pdbx_description
1 polymer ?
#
loop_
_entity_poly.entity_id
_entity_poly.type
_entity_poly.pdbx_seq_one_letter_code
_entity_poly.pdbx_strand_id
1 'polypeptide(L)' 'TFYWSDGSRYQGTWKNNQRHGLGQIVYADGRVRKGQWAYDKLIEELQK' A
#
# COMPACT_ATOMS: atom_id res chain seq x y z
N THR A 1 -5.88 -3.07 7.79
CA THR A 1 -6.10 -3.24 6.34
C THR A 1 -7.22 -2.30 5.91
N PHE A 2 -7.00 -1.54 4.84
CA PHE A 2 -7.95 -0.58 4.28
C PHE A 2 -8.46 -1.10 2.93
N TYR A 3 -9.74 -0.88 2.65
CA TYR A 3 -10.41 -1.31 1.42
C TYR A 3 -10.97 -0.08 0.72
N TRP A 4 -10.65 0.08 -0.56
CA TRP A 4 -11.25 1.09 -1.40
C TRP A 4 -12.47 0.53 -2.11
N SER A 5 -13.38 1.42 -2.53
CA SER A 5 -14.60 1.05 -3.25
C SER A 5 -14.34 0.50 -4.65
N ASP A 6 -13.16 0.73 -5.21
CA ASP A 6 -12.71 0.17 -6.50
C ASP A 6 -12.29 -1.30 -6.39
N GLY A 7 -12.19 -1.85 -5.18
CA GLY A 7 -11.71 -3.22 -4.92
C GLY A 7 -10.22 -3.29 -4.58
N SER A 8 -9.50 -2.16 -4.59
CA SER A 8 -8.12 -2.10 -4.11
C SER A 8 -8.08 -2.31 -2.59
N ARG A 9 -6.98 -2.88 -2.09
CA ARG A 9 -6.76 -3.15 -0.66
C ARG A 9 -5.33 -2.82 -0.25
N TYR A 10 -5.16 -2.10 0.84
CA TYR A 10 -3.85 -1.84 1.43
C TYR A 10 -3.73 -2.46 2.82
N GLN A 11 -2.63 -3.17 3.03
CA GLN A 11 -2.24 -3.75 4.30
C GLN A 11 -0.87 -3.21 4.69
N GLY A 12 -0.84 -2.34 5.69
CA GLY A 12 0.39 -1.72 6.17
C GLY A 12 0.08 -0.70 7.25
N THR A 13 1.10 0.06 7.63
CA THR A 13 0.93 1.12 8.62
C THR A 13 0.45 2.42 7.99
N TRP A 14 -0.13 3.26 8.83
CA TRP A 14 -0.70 4.55 8.46
C TRP A 14 -0.17 5.59 9.43
N LYS A 15 0.14 6.78 8.91
CA LYS A 15 0.54 7.94 9.71
C LYS A 15 -0.13 9.17 9.12
N ASN A 16 -0.78 9.98 9.95
CA ASN A 16 -1.50 11.19 9.52
C ASN A 16 -2.48 10.93 8.37
N ASN A 17 -3.22 9.81 8.44
CA ASN A 17 -4.16 9.37 7.40
C ASN A 17 -3.53 9.07 6.02
N GLN A 18 -2.21 8.83 5.97
CA GLN A 18 -1.46 8.49 4.77
C GLN A 18 -0.77 7.14 4.95
N ARG A 19 -0.59 6.39 3.85
CA ARG A 19 0.19 5.14 3.87
C ARG A 19 1.62 5.44 4.27
N HIS A 20 2.12 4.68 5.23
CA HIS A 20 3.47 4.83 5.77
C HIS A 20 4.07 3.46 6.11
N GLY A 21 5.39 3.40 6.29
CA GLY A 21 6.13 2.21 6.71
C GLY A 21 5.98 1.02 5.76
N LEU A 22 6.22 -0.19 6.28
CA LEU A 22 6.07 -1.40 5.49
C LEU A 22 4.60 -1.66 5.19
N GLY A 23 4.30 -1.85 3.90
CA GLY A 23 2.95 -2.08 3.44
C GLY A 23 2.89 -2.79 2.09
N GLN A 24 1.74 -3.39 1.84
CA GLN A 24 1.37 -4.05 0.60
C GLN A 24 0.04 -3.49 0.11
N ILE A 25 0.00 -3.02 -1.13
CA ILE A 25 -1.24 -2.71 -1.83
C ILE A 25 -1.52 -3.80 -2.86
N VAL A 26 -2.78 -4.23 -2.91
CA VAL A 26 -3.35 -5.04 -3.98
C VAL A 26 -4.31 -4.12 -4.71
N TYR A 27 -4.04 -3.84 -5.97
CA TYR A 27 -4.94 -3.04 -6.81
C TYR A 27 -6.12 -3.88 -7.28
N ALA A 28 -7.20 -3.22 -7.67
CA ALA A 28 -8.41 -3.88 -8.21
C ALA A 28 -8.14 -4.80 -9.41
N ASP A 29 -7.10 -4.50 -10.19
CA ASP A 29 -6.64 -5.32 -11.33
C ASP A 29 -5.76 -6.51 -10.95
N GLY A 30 -5.56 -6.74 -9.64
CA GLY A 30 -4.75 -7.83 -9.10
C GLY A 30 -3.26 -7.53 -9.02
N ARG A 31 -2.77 -6.38 -9.49
CA ARG A 31 -1.36 -5.99 -9.30
C ARG A 31 -1.07 -5.84 -7.81
N VAL A 32 0.05 -6.38 -7.38
CA VAL A 32 0.51 -6.28 -5.99
C VAL A 32 1.78 -5.47 -5.94
N ARG A 33 1.83 -4.45 -5.08
CA ARG A 33 3.07 -3.75 -4.74
C ARG A 33 3.32 -3.85 -3.25
N LYS A 34 4.49 -4.34 -2.89
CA LYS A 34 4.94 -4.49 -1.51
C LYS A 34 6.20 -3.67 -1.33
N GLY A 35 6.33 -2.98 -0.21
CA GLY A 35 7.48 -2.14 0.01
C GLY A 35 7.35 -1.17 1.16
N GLN A 36 8.28 -0.21 1.22
CA GLN A 36 8.22 0.92 2.12
C GLN A 36 7.35 2.04 1.54
N TRP A 37 6.44 2.55 2.36
CA TRP A 37 5.54 3.64 2.01
C TRP A 37 5.88 4.88 2.84
N ALA A 38 5.79 6.05 2.23
CA ALA A 38 5.81 7.33 2.94
C ALA A 38 4.98 8.35 2.18
N TYR A 39 4.15 9.10 2.90
CA TYR A 39 3.31 10.15 2.35
C TYR A 39 2.46 9.69 1.14
N ASP A 40 1.83 8.52 1.28
CA ASP A 40 1.04 7.85 0.24
C ASP A 40 1.81 7.42 -1.02
N LYS A 41 3.13 7.44 -0.98
CA LYS A 41 4.00 7.00 -2.08
C LYS A 41 4.78 5.76 -1.68
N LEU A 42 4.93 4.85 -2.63
CA LEU A 42 5.87 3.74 -2.52
C LEU A 42 7.28 4.30 -2.72
N ILE A 43 8.14 4.16 -1.72
CA ILE A 43 9.52 4.67 -1.71
C ILE A 43 10.49 3.60 -2.18
N GLU A 44 10.33 2.38 -1.66
CA GLU A 44 11.16 1.25 -2.02
C GLU A 44 10.25 0.05 -2.27
N GLU A 45 10.29 -0.49 -3.49
CA GLU A 45 9.56 -1.71 -3.81
C GLU A 45 10.40 -2.92 -3.42
N LEU A 46 9.84 -3.77 -2.56
CA LEU A 46 10.40 -5.07 -2.23
C LEU A 46 9.87 -6.08 -3.24
N GLN A 47 10.48 -6.10 -4.42
CA GLN A 47 10.33 -7.21 -5.36
C GLN A 47 11.23 -8.36 -4.91
N LYS A 48 10.68 -9.56 -4.86
CA LYS A 48 11.43 -10.80 -4.57
C LYS A 48 11.82 -11.47 -5.87
#